data_AF-A0A0R2UZN7-F1
#
_entry.id   AF-A0A0R2UZN7-F1
#
_cell.length_a   1.000
_cell.length_b   1.000
_cell.length_c   1.000
_cell.angle_alpha   90.00
_cell.angle_beta   90.00
_cell.angle_gamma   90.00
#
_symmetry.space_group_name_H-M   'P 1'
#
loop_
_entity.id
_entity.type
_entity.pdbx_description
1 polymer ?
#
loop_
_entity_poly.entity_id
_entity_poly.type
_entity_poly.pdbx_seq_one_letter_code
_entity_poly.pdbx_strand_id
1 'polypeptide(L)' 'MTEPVLYTEDNIRSLEWQEHIRLRPGMYIGKLGDGSSADDGIYILIKEVVDNSIDEFVMGGGKTV' A
#
# COMPACT_ATOMS: atom_id res chain seq x y z
N MET A 1 39.41 17.73 3.67
CA MET A 1 39.46 16.26 3.73
C MET A 1 38.04 15.79 3.90
N THR A 2 37.55 14.93 3.02
CA THR A 2 36.17 14.41 3.08
C THR A 2 36.10 13.39 4.22
N GLU A 3 35.16 13.59 5.14
CA GLU A 3 34.89 12.62 6.22
C GLU A 3 34.49 11.27 5.61
N PRO A 4 34.97 10.14 6.16
CA PRO A 4 34.59 8.81 5.68
C PRO A 4 33.10 8.56 5.99
N VAL A 5 32.34 8.11 4.98
CA VAL A 5 30.94 7.70 5.18
C VAL A 5 30.93 6.41 5.99
N LEU A 6 30.47 6.49 7.24
CA LEU A 6 30.37 5.35 8.15
C LEU A 6 29.05 4.61 7.92
N TYR A 7 29.13 3.39 7.39
CA TYR A 7 28.00 2.48 7.24
C TYR A 7 28.12 1.35 8.26
N THR A 8 27.21 1.34 9.22
CA THR A 8 27.17 0.47 10.41
C THR A 8 25.80 -0.21 10.52
N GLU A 9 25.66 -1.10 11.49
CA GLU A 9 24.38 -1.77 11.78
C GLU A 9 23.25 -0.78 12.10
N ASP A 10 23.57 0.35 12.74
CA ASP A 10 22.61 1.41 13.08
C ASP A 10 21.98 2.08 11.84
N ASN A 11 22.59 1.94 10.66
CA ASN A 11 22.04 2.45 9.40
C ASN A 11 20.96 1.52 8.80
N ILE A 12 20.86 0.28 9.27
CA ILE A 12 19.84 -0.67 8.83
C ILE A 12 18.58 -0.47 9.67
N ARG A 13 17.46 -0.19 9.00
CA ARG A 13 16.16 -0.03 9.64
C ARG A 13 15.21 -1.11 9.19
N SER A 14 14.81 -1.97 10.12
CA SER A 14 13.63 -2.80 9.96
C SER A 14 12.41 -1.97 10.33
N LEU A 15 11.49 -1.84 9.38
CA LEU A 15 10.26 -1.09 9.58
C LEU A 15 9.17 -2.02 10.09
N GLU A 16 8.33 -1.50 10.96
CA GLU A 16 7.11 -2.20 11.37
C GLU A 16 6.20 -2.43 10.16
N TRP A 17 5.33 -3.44 10.28
CA TRP A 17 4.51 -3.90 9.15
C TRP A 17 3.57 -2.80 8.58
N GLN A 18 3.16 -1.81 9.36
CA GLN A 18 2.38 -0.68 8.83
C GLN A 18 3.27 0.41 8.24
N GLU A 19 4.45 0.62 8.83
CA GLU A 19 5.31 1.74 8.49
C GLU A 19 5.83 1.61 7.07
N HIS A 20 6.22 0.41 6.64
CA HIS A 20 6.73 0.20 5.28
C HIS A 20 5.66 0.40 4.20
N ILE A 21 4.40 0.00 4.46
CA ILE A 21 3.27 0.24 3.56
C ILE A 21 3.03 1.73 3.38
N ARG A 22 3.05 2.49 4.49
CA ARG A 22 2.83 3.95 4.44
C ARG A 22 4.01 4.72 3.86
N LEU A 23 5.24 4.24 4.06
CA LEU A 23 6.45 4.87 3.53
C LEU A 23 6.61 4.64 2.02
N ARG A 24 6.12 3.51 1.52
CA ARG A 24 6.21 3.11 0.10
C ARG A 24 4.84 2.65 -0.41
N PRO A 25 3.82 3.51 -0.39
CA PRO A 25 2.46 3.12 -0.74
C PRO A 25 2.35 2.67 -2.20
N GLY A 26 3.19 3.20 -3.08
CA GLY A 26 3.12 2.83 -4.50
C GLY A 26 3.52 1.39 -4.82
N MET A 27 4.19 0.70 -3.91
CA MET A 27 4.39 -0.75 -4.02
C MET A 27 3.08 -1.53 -3.81
N TYR A 28 2.11 -0.97 -3.09
CA TYR A 28 0.86 -1.62 -2.71
C TYR A 28 -0.33 -1.15 -3.53
N ILE A 29 -0.44 0.17 -3.77
CA ILE A 29 -1.62 0.78 -4.43
C ILE A 29 -1.27 1.47 -5.76
N GLY A 30 -0.03 1.35 -6.23
CA GLY A 30 0.41 1.96 -7.48
C GLY A 30 0.61 3.48 -7.41
N LYS A 31 0.21 4.21 -8.44
CA LYS A 31 0.49 5.64 -8.56
C LYS A 31 -0.28 6.44 -7.50
N LEU A 32 0.42 7.27 -6.72
CA LEU A 32 -0.24 8.30 -5.92
C LEU A 32 -0.75 9.41 -6.86
N GLY A 33 -1.95 9.89 -6.58
CA GLY A 33 -2.58 10.97 -7.35
C GLY A 33 -3.68 11.66 -6.55
N ASP A 34 -4.31 12.63 -7.19
CA ASP A 34 -5.41 13.41 -6.62
C ASP A 34 -6.79 12.83 -6.96
N GLY A 35 -6.83 11.69 -7.66
CA GLY A 35 -8.06 11.03 -8.10
C GLY A 35 -8.57 11.53 -9.45
N SER A 36 -7.86 12.45 -10.10
CA SER A 36 -8.21 12.93 -11.45
C SER A 36 -8.00 11.87 -12.53
N SER A 37 -7.14 10.89 -12.27
CA SER A 37 -6.83 9.82 -13.21
C SER A 37 -7.29 8.46 -12.69
N ALA A 38 -7.83 7.64 -13.59
CA ALA A 38 -8.35 6.31 -13.25
C ALA A 38 -7.26 5.32 -12.79
N ASP A 39 -5.99 5.61 -13.06
CA ASP A 39 -4.82 4.86 -12.59
C ASP A 39 -4.35 5.27 -11.19
N ASP A 40 -4.97 6.27 -10.56
CA ASP A 40 -4.62 6.71 -9.23
C ASP A 40 -5.01 5.67 -8.17
N GLY A 41 -4.11 5.43 -7.22
CA GLY A 41 -4.22 4.39 -6.21
C GLY A 41 -5.43 4.50 -5.29
N ILE A 42 -6.10 5.66 -5.24
CA ILE A 42 -7.38 5.81 -4.54
C ILE A 42 -8.45 4.87 -5.11
N TYR A 43 -8.46 4.63 -6.42
CA TYR A 43 -9.39 3.70 -7.04
C TYR A 43 -9.02 2.24 -6.78
N ILE A 44 -7.73 1.94 -6.60
CA ILE A 44 -7.29 0.61 -6.16
C ILE A 44 -7.79 0.33 -4.75
N LEU A 45 -7.62 1.28 -3.82
CA LEU A 45 -8.13 1.12 -2.45
C LEU A 45 -9.65 0.81 -2.41
N ILE A 46 -10.44 1.49 -3.24
CA ILE A 46 -11.89 1.22 -3.34
C ILE A 46 -12.14 -0.17 -3.93
N LYS A 47 -11.42 -0.53 -5.01
CA LYS A 47 -11.55 -1.85 -5.63
C LYS A 47 -11.24 -2.97 -4.65
N GLU A 48 -10.19 -2.88 -3.86
CA GLU A 48 -9.84 -3.90 -2.86
C GLU A 48 -10.99 -4.13 -1.85
N VAL A 49 -11.70 -3.08 -1.43
CA VAL A 49 -12.86 -3.23 -0.52
C VAL A 49 -14.04 -3.89 -1.23
N VAL A 50 -14.30 -3.52 -2.48
CA VAL A 50 -15.35 -4.12 -3.30
C VAL A 50 -15.04 -5.58 -3.59
N ASP A 51 -13.80 -5.91 -3.93
CA ASP A 51 -13.34 -7.26 -4.23
C ASP A 51 -13.49 -8.17 -3.00
N ASN A 52 -13.07 -7.69 -1.82
CA ASN A 52 -13.33 -8.42 -0.55
C ASN A 52 -14.84 -8.60 -0.27
N SER A 53 -15.68 -7.64 -0.65
CA SER A 53 -17.13 -7.76 -0.50
C SER A 53 -17.73 -8.80 -1.45
N ILE A 54 -17.20 -8.89 -2.68
CA ILE A 54 -17.56 -9.91 -3.67
C ILE A 54 -17.12 -11.29 -3.19
N ASP A 55 -15.91 -11.41 -2.64
CA ASP A 55 -15.41 -12.68 -2.08
C ASP A 55 -16.36 -13.21 -0.99
N GLU A 56 -16.81 -12.35 -0.08
CA GLU A 56 -17.79 -12.72 0.94
C GLU A 56 -19.17 -13.07 0.37
N PHE A 57 -19.61 -12.38 -0.69
CA PHE A 57 -20.84 -12.73 -1.40
C PHE A 57 -20.73 -14.12 -2.03
N VAL A 58 -19.59 -14.43 -2.66
CA VAL A 58 -19.30 -15.75 -3.26
C VAL A 58 -19.27 -16.85 -2.20
N MET A 59 -18.79 -16.55 -0.99
CA MET A 59 -18.83 -17.45 0.16
C MET A 59 -20.23 -17.61 0.78
N GLY A 60 -21.24 -16.89 0.29
CA GLY A 60 -22.62 -16.94 0.76
C GLY A 60 -22.91 -16.10 2.00
N GLY A 61 -21.95 -15.27 2.43
CA GLY A 61 -22.10 -14.31 3.54
C GLY A 61 -22.91 -13.06 3.15
N GLY A 62 -23.02 -12.77 1.86
CA GLY A 62 -23.72 -11.61 1.31
C GLY A 62 -25.03 -11.96 0.59
N LYS A 63 -25.99 -11.02 0.62
CA LYS A 63 -27.24 -11.10 -0.17
C LYS A 63 -27.28 -10.11 -1.33
N THR A 64 -26.45 -9.07 -1.27
CA THR A 64 -26.25 -8.04 -2.27
C THR A 64 -24.86 -7.46 -2.06
N VAL A 65 -24.20 -7.04 -3.13
CA VAL A 65 -22.93 -6.30 -3.10
C VAL A 65 -23.23 -4.82 -3.27
#